data_AF-A0A7S1E214-F1
#
_entry.id   AF-A0A7S1E214-F1
#
_cell.length_a   1.000
_cell.length_b   1.000
_cell.length_c   1.000
_cell.angle_alpha   90.00
_cell.angle_beta   90.00
_cell.angle_gamma   90.00
#
_symmetry.space_group_name_H-M   'P 1'
#
loop_
_entity.id
_entity.type
_entity.pdbx_description
1 polymer ?
#
loop_
_entity_poly.entity_id
_entity_poly.type
_entity_poly.pdbx_seq_one_letter_code
_entity_poly.pdbx_strand_id
1 'polypeptide(L)'
;DRRAWPAFYSVGMQAPANRLERALVWFRRDLRIDDQAALCRALTDAHQVFCAFVLDRDILDPLPRADRRVEFILGALQVLDEDLRRHGGALIVRHGRAVDEIQRLA
;
A
#
# COMPACT_ATOMS: atom_id res chain seq x y z
N ASP A 1 -22.26 -50.75 -16.24
CA ASP A 1 -22.27 -49.37 -16.75
C ASP A 1 -22.63 -48.42 -15.61
N ARG A 2 -21.64 -47.70 -15.08
CA ARG A 2 -21.75 -46.92 -13.83
C ARG A 2 -21.39 -45.46 -14.13
N ARG A 3 -22.35 -44.55 -13.87
CA ARG A 3 -22.27 -43.19 -13.25
C ARG A 3 -21.13 -42.25 -13.72
N ALA A 4 -21.49 -41.11 -14.34
CA ALA A 4 -21.53 -39.74 -13.75
C ALA A 4 -20.13 -39.18 -13.38
N TRP A 5 -19.65 -37.99 -13.78
CA TRP A 5 -20.22 -36.66 -14.08
C TRP A 5 -19.34 -35.94 -15.13
N PRO A 6 -19.81 -34.88 -15.84
CA PRO A 6 -18.98 -34.09 -16.73
C PRO A 6 -17.99 -33.22 -15.93
N ALA A 7 -16.76 -33.15 -16.43
CA ALA A 7 -15.65 -32.38 -15.87
C ALA A 7 -16.09 -30.96 -15.52
N PHE A 8 -16.10 -30.67 -14.21
CA PHE A 8 -16.22 -29.31 -13.69
C PHE A 8 -15.12 -28.46 -14.31
N TYR A 9 -15.55 -27.39 -14.97
CA TYR A 9 -14.80 -26.24 -15.45
C TYR A 9 -13.41 -26.11 -14.82
N SER A 10 -12.38 -26.38 -15.62
CA SER A 10 -11.11 -25.69 -15.49
C SER A 10 -11.36 -24.21 -15.79
N VAL A 11 -11.89 -23.46 -14.82
CA VAL A 11 -11.65 -22.03 -14.79
C VAL A 11 -10.19 -21.88 -14.42
N GLY A 12 -9.34 -21.98 -15.43
CA GLY A 12 -8.07 -21.30 -15.38
C GLY A 12 -8.41 -19.84 -15.11
N MET A 13 -8.21 -19.42 -13.87
CA MET A 13 -8.14 -18.00 -13.54
C MET A 13 -6.94 -17.49 -14.31
N GLN A 14 -7.16 -17.12 -15.57
CA GLN A 14 -6.19 -16.44 -16.40
C GLN A 14 -5.77 -15.24 -15.57
N ALA A 15 -4.51 -15.24 -15.13
CA ALA A 15 -3.91 -14.05 -14.57
C ALA A 15 -4.20 -12.91 -15.56
N PRO A 16 -4.67 -11.74 -15.10
CA PRO A 16 -5.05 -10.66 -15.99
C PRO A 16 -3.91 -10.41 -16.96
N ALA A 17 -4.22 -10.46 -18.26
CA ALA A 17 -3.25 -10.56 -19.35
C ALA A 17 -2.34 -9.32 -19.50
N ASN A 18 -2.36 -8.38 -18.56
CA ASN A 18 -1.43 -7.28 -18.46
C ASN A 18 -1.38 -6.76 -17.01
N ARG A 19 -0.51 -7.34 -16.19
CA ARG A 19 -0.18 -6.74 -14.88
C ARG A 19 0.68 -5.50 -15.10
N LEU A 20 0.51 -4.49 -14.25
CA LEU A 20 1.38 -3.32 -14.21
C LEU A 20 2.79 -3.76 -13.78
N GLU A 21 3.84 -3.20 -14.37
CA GLU A 21 5.23 -3.47 -13.93
C GLU A 21 5.42 -3.05 -12.47
N ARG A 22 4.96 -1.83 -12.13
CA ARG A 22 5.13 -1.23 -10.82
C ARG A 22 3.85 -0.48 -10.42
N ALA A 23 3.53 -0.51 -9.13
CA ALA A 23 2.49 0.30 -8.53
C ALA A 23 2.99 1.00 -7.27
N LEU A 24 2.49 2.21 -7.02
CA LEU A 24 2.75 2.97 -5.80
C LEU A 24 1.46 3.04 -4.98
N VAL A 25 1.49 2.51 -3.77
CA VAL A 25 0.43 2.65 -2.77
C VAL A 25 0.81 3.78 -1.84
N TRP A 26 0.12 4.91 -1.99
CA TRP A 26 0.31 6.07 -1.12
C TRP A 26 -0.66 6.02 0.07
N PHE A 27 -0.13 5.67 1.24
CA PHE A 27 -0.83 5.70 2.50
C PHE A 27 -1.06 7.13 2.97
N ARG A 28 -2.27 7.41 3.46
CA ARG A 28 -2.68 8.71 3.98
C ARG A 28 -3.23 8.59 5.39
N ARG A 29 -4.55 8.57 5.55
CA ARG A 29 -5.18 8.49 6.89
C ARG A 29 -5.37 7.07 7.38
N ASP A 30 -5.45 6.12 6.45
CA ASP A 30 -5.61 4.71 6.77
C ASP A 30 -4.22 4.03 6.77
N LEU A 31 -3.66 3.78 7.96
CA LEU A 31 -2.30 3.27 8.17
C LEU A 31 -2.31 1.81 8.64
N ARG A 32 -2.89 0.93 7.84
CA ARG A 32 -2.97 -0.51 8.10
C ARG A 32 -2.79 -1.30 6.81
N ILE A 33 -2.32 -2.53 6.93
CA ILE A 33 -2.20 -3.46 5.78
C ILE A 33 -3.46 -4.31 5.59
N ASP A 34 -4.18 -4.61 6.66
CA ASP A 34 -5.39 -5.44 6.64
C ASP A 34 -6.58 -4.66 6.10
N ASP A 35 -7.40 -5.32 5.26
CA ASP A 35 -8.60 -4.73 4.64
C ASP A 35 -8.32 -3.43 3.85
N GLN A 36 -7.09 -3.28 3.34
CA GLN A 36 -6.67 -2.11 2.58
C GLN A 36 -6.89 -2.37 1.07
N ALA A 37 -7.99 -1.84 0.53
CA ALA A 37 -8.42 -2.10 -0.84
C ALA A 37 -7.40 -1.68 -1.93
N ALA A 38 -6.71 -0.55 -1.75
CA ALA A 38 -5.69 -0.08 -2.70
C ALA A 38 -4.44 -0.98 -2.70
N LEU A 39 -4.00 -1.46 -1.54
CA LEU A 39 -2.89 -2.39 -1.39
C LEU A 39 -3.25 -3.75 -1.97
N CYS A 40 -4.44 -4.27 -1.63
CA CYS A 40 -4.97 -5.51 -2.19
C CYS A 40 -5.01 -5.46 -3.72
N ARG A 41 -5.54 -4.37 -4.28
CA ARG A 41 -5.58 -4.17 -5.73
C ARG A 41 -4.18 -4.07 -6.34
N ALA A 42 -3.28 -3.29 -5.75
CA ALA A 42 -1.91 -3.15 -6.24
C ALA A 42 -1.15 -4.48 -6.25
N LEU A 43 -1.28 -5.30 -5.18
CA LEU A 43 -0.65 -6.62 -5.10
C LEU A 43 -1.24 -7.62 -6.10
N THR A 44 -2.52 -7.48 -6.44
CA THR A 44 -3.18 -8.32 -7.44
C THR A 44 -2.76 -7.94 -8.87
N ASP A 45 -2.64 -6.64 -9.14
CA ASP A 45 -2.51 -6.12 -10.49
C ASP A 45 -1.07 -5.75 -10.88
N ALA A 46 -0.12 -5.66 -9.96
CA ALA A 46 1.27 -5.27 -10.25
C ALA A 46 2.29 -6.37 -9.95
N HIS A 47 3.43 -6.32 -10.64
CA HIS A 47 4.59 -7.18 -10.37
C HIS A 47 5.39 -6.71 -9.15
N GLN A 48 5.48 -5.39 -8.95
CA GLN A 48 6.16 -4.78 -7.82
C GLN A 48 5.31 -3.65 -7.22
N VAL A 49 5.19 -3.64 -5.90
CA VAL A 49 4.43 -2.61 -5.16
C VAL A 49 5.35 -1.85 -4.22
N PHE A 50 5.33 -0.53 -4.33
CA PHE A 50 5.98 0.39 -3.41
C PHE A 50 4.95 0.97 -2.46
N CYS A 51 5.20 0.89 -1.15
CA CYS A 51 4.36 1.49 -0.14
C CYS A 51 4.99 2.80 0.32
N ALA A 52 4.26 3.91 0.28
CA ALA A 52 4.80 5.22 0.61
C ALA A 52 3.87 6.02 1.53
N PHE A 53 4.48 6.83 2.38
CA PHE A 53 3.81 7.85 3.18
C PHE A 53 4.59 9.17 3.10
N VAL A 54 3.88 10.30 3.09
CA VAL A 54 4.49 11.63 3.11
C VAL A 54 4.06 12.38 4.36
N LEU A 55 5.06 12.73 5.19
CA LEU A 55 4.94 13.75 6.22
C LEU A 55 4.81 15.10 5.51
N ASP A 56 3.57 15.51 5.25
CA ASP A 56 3.26 16.67 4.41
C ASP A 56 3.50 17.99 5.16
N ARG A 57 4.44 18.81 4.67
CA ARG A 57 4.73 20.12 5.26
C ARG A 57 3.55 21.08 5.21
N ASP A 58 2.70 20.99 4.19
CA ASP A 58 1.51 21.84 4.11
C ASP A 58 0.53 21.53 5.28
N ILE A 59 0.65 20.35 5.90
CA ILE A 59 -0.10 19.92 7.10
C ILE A 59 0.70 20.16 8.38
N LEU A 60 2.00 19.89 8.37
CA LEU A 60 2.86 19.91 9.56
C LEU A 60 3.34 21.31 9.95
N ASP A 61 3.68 22.17 8.98
CA ASP A 61 4.24 23.50 9.24
C ASP A 61 3.29 24.40 10.07
N PRO A 62 1.95 24.35 9.91
CA PRO A 62 1.03 25.11 10.74
C PRO A 62 0.86 24.57 12.18
N LEU A 63 1.39 23.38 12.49
CA LEU A 63 1.20 22.74 13.80
C LEU A 63 2.16 23.33 14.85
N PRO A 64 1.78 23.31 16.13
CA PRO A 64 2.72 23.55 17.22
C PRO A 64 3.89 22.58 17.16
N ARG A 65 5.08 23.03 17.58
CA ARG A 65 6.31 22.19 17.60
C ARG A 65 6.16 20.86 18.34
N ALA A 66 5.34 20.83 19.39
CA ALA A 66 5.04 19.64 20.17
C ALA A 66 3.54 19.32 20.06
N ASP A 67 3.14 18.75 18.92
CA ASP A 67 1.77 18.31 18.68
C ASP A 67 1.67 16.78 18.83
N ARG A 68 0.81 16.33 19.76
CA ARG A 68 0.63 14.90 20.06
C ARG A 68 0.15 14.08 18.87
N ARG A 69 -0.48 14.71 17.86
CA ARG A 69 -0.88 14.03 16.62
C ARG A 69 0.33 13.60 15.79
N VAL A 70 1.44 14.35 15.88
CA VAL A 70 2.69 14.01 15.19
C VAL A 70 3.35 12.80 15.85
N GLU A 71 3.40 12.74 17.18
CA GLU A 71 3.89 11.55 17.88
C GLU A 71 3.04 10.32 17.56
N PHE A 72 1.70 10.48 17.56
CA PHE A 72 0.78 9.42 17.21
C PHE A 72 0.99 8.91 15.78
N ILE A 73 1.07 9.80 14.78
CA ILE A 73 1.26 9.37 13.39
C ILE A 73 2.62 8.67 13.22
N LEU A 74 3.70 9.17 13.83
CA LEU A 74 5.01 8.52 13.77
C LEU A 74 4.99 7.11 14.37
N GLY A 75 4.32 6.91 15.50
CA GLY A 75 4.12 5.59 16.08
C GLY A 75 3.31 4.67 15.17
N ALA A 76 2.23 5.17 14.55
CA ALA A 76 1.44 4.41 13.59
C ALA A 76 2.25 4.03 12.32
N LEU A 77 3.16 4.90 11.86
CA LEU A 77 4.05 4.60 10.73
C LEU A 77 5.07 3.52 11.08
N GLN A 78 5.57 3.47 12.32
CA GLN A 78 6.46 2.40 12.78
C GLN A 78 5.75 1.05 12.75
N VAL A 79 4.53 0.97 13.30
CA VAL A 79 3.72 -0.26 13.27
C VAL A 79 3.44 -0.68 11.82
N LEU A 80 3.05 0.25 10.95
CA LEU A 80 2.81 -0.04 9.54
C LEU A 80 4.06 -0.56 8.81
N ASP A 81 5.24 0.04 9.04
CA ASP A 81 6.50 -0.43 8.44
C ASP A 81 6.87 -1.83 8.94
N GLU A 82 6.72 -2.10 10.25
CA GLU A 82 6.95 -3.42 10.82
C GLU A 82 6.03 -4.48 10.20
N ASP A 83 4.75 -4.19 10.06
CA ASP A 83 3.79 -5.09 9.44
C ASP A 83 4.13 -5.33 7.96
N LEU A 84 4.44 -4.28 7.20
CA LEU A 84 4.91 -4.42 5.80
C LEU A 84 6.16 -5.30 5.70
N ARG A 85 7.14 -5.12 6.60
CA ARG A 85 8.37 -5.92 6.64
C ARG A 85 8.12 -7.40 6.94
N ARG A 86 7.16 -7.72 7.82
CA ARG A 86 6.75 -9.11 8.07
C ARG A 86 6.24 -9.81 6.81
N HIS A 87 5.71 -9.05 5.86
CA HIS A 87 5.23 -9.53 4.56
C HIS A 87 6.25 -9.34 3.41
N GLY A 88 7.51 -9.00 3.72
CA GLY A 88 8.58 -8.85 2.73
C GLY A 88 8.61 -7.50 2.00
N GLY A 89 7.83 -6.53 2.45
CA GLY A 89 7.83 -5.14 1.98
C GLY A 89 8.58 -4.19 2.92
N ALA A 90 8.37 -2.89 2.70
CA ALA A 90 8.79 -1.82 3.61
C ALA A 90 8.02 -0.54 3.26
N LEU A 91 7.97 0.41 4.19
CA LEU A 91 7.38 1.73 4.01
C LEU A 91 8.44 2.76 3.63
N ILE A 92 8.22 3.45 2.52
CA ILE A 92 8.99 4.63 2.12
C ILE A 92 8.38 5.85 2.81
N VAL A 93 9.11 6.50 3.72
CA VAL A 93 8.66 7.75 4.35
C VAL A 93 9.41 8.94 3.75
N ARG A 94 8.67 9.93 3.26
CA ARG A 94 9.20 11.21 2.78
C ARG A 94 8.71 12.36 3.67
N HIS A 95 9.44 13.47 3.68
CA HIS A 95 9.07 14.70 4.36
C HIS A 95 9.22 15.87 3.38
N GLY A 96 8.11 16.53 3.05
CA GLY A 96 8.05 17.51 1.96
C GLY A 96 6.61 17.85 1.62
N ARG A 97 6.37 18.57 0.52
CA ARG A 97 5.00 18.77 0.02
C ARG A 97 4.56 17.49 -0.67
N ALA A 98 3.36 16.98 -0.34
CA ALA A 98 2.90 15.68 -0.85
C ALA A 98 2.94 15.56 -2.38
N VAL A 99 2.56 16.62 -3.11
CA VAL A 99 2.57 16.63 -4.57
C VAL A 99 3.97 16.39 -5.13
N ASP A 100 4.97 17.08 -4.59
CA ASP A 100 6.35 17.00 -5.06
C ASP A 100 6.97 15.64 -4.74
N GLU A 101 6.73 15.12 -3.52
CA GLU A 101 7.31 13.85 -3.10
C GLU A 101 6.71 12.65 -3.84
N ILE A 102 5.40 12.66 -4.10
CA ILE A 102 4.74 11.58 -4.85
C ILE A 102 5.18 11.59 -6.32
N GLN A 103 5.34 12.77 -6.93
CA GLN A 103 5.88 12.88 -8.29
C GLN A 103 7.32 12.35 -8.43
N ARG A 104 8.13 12.43 -7.38
CA ARG A 104 9.49 11.86 -7.38
C ARG A 104 9.52 10.34 -7.23
N LEU A 105 8.45 9.74 -6.71
CA LEU A 105 8.35 8.30 -6.47
C LEU A 105 7.67 7.54 -7.63
N ALA A 106 6.88 8.24 -8.45
CA ALA A 106 6.15 7.69 -9.60
C ALA A 106 6.99 7.76 -10.89
#